data_AF-A0A3N4S1N6-F1
#
_entry.id   AF-A0A3N4S1N6-F1
#
_cell.length_a   1.000
_cell.length_b   1.000
_cell.length_c   1.000
_cell.angle_alpha   90.00
_cell.angle_beta   90.00
_cell.angle_gamma   90.00
#
_symmetry.space_group_name_H-M   'P 1'
#
loop_
_entity.id
_entity.type
_entity.pdbx_description
1 polymer ?
#
loop_
_entity_poly.entity_id
_entity_poly.type
_entity_poly.pdbx_seq_one_letter_code
_entity_poly.pdbx_strand_id
1 'polypeptide(L)'
;MNAPLSRRAALQAAGATALAAGLSGGLTTTAAHADDTGSRPKLVTYPRPSAVPTNTSFQVRVRTAPDGDWQTLDIYRPQFEEINANTGGGKVYNSSLVYFDFQCSVEVEVTYLKGGTSKARVRPDSYGIKPELLGDTLRFTLDEPKDLVVQINDELFDCLHIITNHVEHHAPAADNPDVIYFGPGVQTVTGGVLTVPSGKTVYLAGGAVLKATVYFKDVEKASLRGHGMIWAGPGGGVLCEGSRNIRVEDVIIMNPGGYITTLGEAQNVHIRKVRGFSSRGNGDGIDVFSSSDVLIDGCFLRNSDDCIAIYAHRWDYYGDTRNITVQNCSLWADVAHPVNIGTHGNTDAPETIENLVIRNMDILDHREPQMNYQGCIALNPGDSNLISNVRIEDVRIEDFRWGQVIYMKVMYNTKYNTSVGRGIENVYVKNLTYTGTHANPSLFLGYDADHAIKNVTFENLVINGVVIADSMKKPSWYYTTDAIQWFYNEHVTNLKFLTTAEAEAAAQ
;
A
#
# COMPACT_ATOMS: atom_id res chain seq x y z
N MET A 1 -50.63 -35.74 -19.23
CA MET A 1 -52.06 -35.98 -18.99
C MET A 1 -52.34 -35.72 -17.51
N ASN A 2 -53.31 -34.82 -17.27
CA ASN A 2 -54.19 -34.64 -16.11
C ASN A 2 -53.70 -34.80 -14.66
N ALA A 3 -54.05 -33.77 -13.87
CA ALA A 3 -53.72 -33.43 -12.49
C ALA A 3 -54.20 -34.42 -11.40
N PRO A 4 -53.96 -34.14 -10.09
CA PRO A 4 -54.91 -33.29 -9.36
C PRO A 4 -54.34 -32.31 -8.30
N LEU A 5 -54.87 -31.09 -8.34
CA LEU A 5 -55.42 -30.22 -7.27
C LEU A 5 -54.97 -30.40 -5.80
N SER A 6 -54.52 -29.31 -5.17
CA SER A 6 -55.23 -28.70 -4.02
C SER A 6 -54.74 -27.27 -3.68
N ARG A 7 -55.52 -26.57 -2.85
CA ARG A 7 -55.75 -25.11 -2.78
C ARG A 7 -54.86 -24.31 -1.79
N ARG A 8 -54.91 -22.97 -1.97
CA ARG A 8 -54.67 -21.81 -1.04
C ARG A 8 -53.22 -21.31 -0.94
N ALA A 9 -52.90 -20.00 -0.98
CA ALA A 9 -53.63 -18.73 -1.16
C ALA A 9 -52.56 -17.67 -1.58
N ALA A 10 -52.74 -16.97 -2.70
CA ALA A 10 -53.08 -15.53 -2.82
C ALA A 10 -52.17 -14.52 -2.09
N LEU A 11 -51.34 -13.81 -2.85
CA LEU A 11 -51.03 -12.38 -2.67
C LEU A 11 -50.43 -11.83 -3.97
N GLN A 12 -51.22 -11.05 -4.71
CA GLN A 12 -50.76 -10.09 -5.71
C GLN A 12 -51.34 -8.74 -5.31
N ALA A 13 -50.48 -7.72 -5.23
CA ALA A 13 -50.72 -6.45 -5.91
C ALA A 13 -49.44 -5.63 -5.85
N ALA A 14 -48.92 -5.33 -7.04
CA ALA A 14 -47.90 -4.35 -7.32
C ALA A 14 -48.49 -2.94 -7.28
N GLY A 15 -47.63 -1.93 -7.13
CA GLY A 15 -48.00 -0.53 -7.35
C GLY A 15 -46.86 0.42 -7.04
N ALA A 16 -45.98 0.63 -8.03
CA ALA A 16 -45.03 1.73 -8.05
C ALA A 16 -45.76 3.08 -8.24
N THR A 17 -45.22 4.17 -7.67
CA THR A 17 -44.84 5.43 -8.36
C THR A 17 -44.10 6.36 -7.36
N ALA A 18 -43.07 7.04 -7.86
CA ALA A 18 -42.07 7.87 -7.20
C ALA A 18 -42.58 9.23 -6.63
N LEU A 19 -41.87 9.82 -5.66
CA LEU A 19 -40.98 11.00 -5.84
C LEU A 19 -40.34 11.47 -4.51
N ALA A 20 -39.03 11.73 -4.56
CA ALA A 20 -38.21 12.76 -3.89
C ALA A 20 -38.51 13.23 -2.44
N ALA A 21 -37.50 13.10 -1.55
CA ALA A 21 -36.84 14.22 -0.85
C ALA A 21 -35.95 13.71 0.31
N GLY A 22 -34.73 14.27 0.42
CA GLY A 22 -34.05 14.40 1.72
C GLY A 22 -32.85 13.48 1.98
N LEU A 23 -31.71 13.80 1.36
CA LEU A 23 -30.38 13.44 1.83
C LEU A 23 -30.01 14.34 3.03
N SER A 24 -29.77 13.74 4.19
CA SER A 24 -28.91 14.32 5.23
C SER A 24 -28.41 13.21 6.16
N GLY A 25 -27.08 13.07 6.24
CA GLY A 25 -26.40 12.28 7.27
C GLY A 25 -25.92 10.90 6.83
N GLY A 26 -24.92 10.87 5.93
CA GLY A 26 -24.11 9.67 5.73
C GLY A 26 -23.25 9.41 6.96
N LEU A 27 -23.80 8.66 7.92
CA LEU A 27 -23.00 7.94 8.90
C LEU A 27 -22.15 6.93 8.13
N THR A 28 -20.84 7.14 8.13
CA THR A 28 -19.87 6.09 7.84
C THR A 28 -20.16 4.93 8.79
N THR A 29 -20.79 3.88 8.27
CA THR A 29 -20.84 2.59 8.97
C THR A 29 -19.43 2.02 8.95
N THR A 30 -18.63 2.42 9.94
CA THR A 30 -17.60 1.54 10.48
C THR A 30 -18.32 0.24 10.80
N ALA A 31 -17.90 -0.87 10.21
CA ALA A 31 -18.22 -2.18 10.76
C ALA A 31 -17.53 -2.23 12.13
N ALA A 32 -18.19 -1.67 13.14
CA ALA A 32 -17.82 -1.85 14.51
C ALA A 32 -17.96 -3.34 14.78
N HIS A 33 -16.83 -4.03 14.95
CA HIS A 33 -16.80 -5.29 15.64
C HIS A 33 -17.38 -5.04 17.03
N ALA A 34 -18.67 -5.28 17.17
CA ALA A 34 -19.37 -5.28 18.44
C ALA A 34 -18.88 -6.49 19.25
N ASP A 35 -17.75 -6.33 19.94
CA ASP A 35 -17.37 -7.24 21.03
C ASP A 35 -16.46 -6.63 22.13
N ASP A 36 -16.13 -5.34 22.07
CA ASP A 36 -15.02 -4.81 22.89
C ASP A 36 -15.40 -4.09 24.19
N THR A 37 -16.66 -4.16 24.65
CA THR A 37 -17.08 -3.53 25.93
C THR A 37 -16.77 -4.35 27.19
N GLY A 38 -16.07 -5.48 27.07
CA GLY A 38 -15.71 -6.38 28.17
C GLY A 38 -14.29 -6.94 28.12
N SER A 39 -13.43 -6.32 27.32
CA SER A 39 -12.17 -6.91 26.90
C SER A 39 -11.01 -6.54 27.84
N ARG A 40 -10.22 -7.55 28.24
CA ARG A 40 -9.12 -7.35 29.20
C ARG A 40 -7.87 -6.88 28.46
N PRO A 41 -7.14 -5.86 28.97
CA PRO A 41 -5.87 -5.46 28.39
C PRO A 41 -4.93 -6.65 28.25
N LYS A 42 -4.36 -6.81 27.06
CA LYS A 42 -3.42 -7.90 26.75
C LYS A 42 -2.31 -7.36 25.88
N LEU A 43 -1.10 -7.81 26.16
CA LEU A 43 0.12 -7.47 25.43
C LEU A 43 0.89 -8.76 25.19
N VAL A 44 1.24 -9.03 23.93
CA VAL A 44 2.03 -10.19 23.52
C VAL A 44 3.28 -9.68 22.80
N THR A 45 4.45 -10.06 23.31
CA THR A 45 5.74 -9.68 22.75
C THR A 45 6.46 -10.92 22.23
N TYR A 46 7.28 -10.74 21.20
CA TYR A 46 7.96 -11.83 20.51
C TYR A 46 9.47 -11.63 20.55
N PRO A 47 10.21 -12.51 21.24
CA PRO A 47 11.68 -12.43 21.27
C PRO A 47 12.28 -12.59 19.87
N ARG A 48 13.30 -11.80 19.55
CA ARG A 48 14.05 -11.95 18.31
C ARG A 48 14.95 -13.18 18.38
N PRO A 49 14.86 -14.13 17.43
CA PRO A 49 15.84 -15.21 17.37
C PRO A 49 17.26 -14.66 17.18
N SER A 50 18.23 -15.18 17.94
CA SER A 50 19.60 -14.65 18.00
C SER A 50 20.30 -14.56 16.63
N ALA A 51 19.94 -15.45 15.70
CA ALA A 51 20.48 -15.48 14.34
C ALA A 51 19.97 -14.35 13.41
N VAL A 52 18.86 -13.69 13.74
CA VAL A 52 18.33 -12.56 12.95
C VAL A 52 19.03 -11.27 13.39
N PRO A 53 19.60 -10.44 12.49
CA PRO A 53 20.32 -9.24 12.91
C PRO A 53 19.48 -8.21 13.68
N THR A 54 20.15 -7.43 14.55
CA THR A 54 19.58 -6.34 15.35
C THR A 54 20.26 -5.01 15.02
N ASN A 55 19.64 -3.89 15.41
CA ASN A 55 20.21 -2.55 15.35
C ASN A 55 20.20 -1.92 16.75
N THR A 56 21.09 -0.97 17.02
CA THR A 56 21.34 -0.44 18.38
C THR A 56 21.00 1.04 18.54
N SER A 57 20.30 1.64 17.58
CA SER A 57 19.94 3.06 17.65
C SER A 57 18.82 3.37 18.64
N PHE A 58 17.98 2.37 18.98
CA PHE A 58 16.79 2.56 19.81
C PHE A 58 16.68 1.51 20.90
N GLN A 59 16.11 1.92 22.04
CA GLN A 59 15.49 1.02 23.02
C GLN A 59 13.99 1.30 23.04
N VAL A 60 13.17 0.25 23.01
CA VAL A 60 11.71 0.38 23.02
C VAL A 60 11.13 -0.39 24.19
N ARG A 61 10.23 0.25 24.93
CA ARG A 61 9.42 -0.40 25.97
C ARG A 61 7.95 -0.20 25.68
N VAL A 62 7.14 -1.19 26.05
CA VAL A 62 5.68 -1.14 25.93
C VAL A 62 5.04 -1.70 27.19
N ARG A 63 3.88 -1.16 27.57
CA ARG A 63 3.02 -1.70 28.62
C ARG A 63 1.56 -1.54 28.27
N THR A 64 0.70 -2.37 28.83
CA THR A 64 -0.75 -2.10 28.82
C THR A 64 -1.03 -0.83 29.61
N ALA A 65 -1.80 0.09 29.04
CA ALA A 65 -2.18 1.32 29.73
C ALA A 65 -3.27 1.03 30.79
N PRO A 66 -3.33 1.81 31.88
CA PRO A 66 -2.40 2.90 32.25
C PRO A 66 -1.22 2.45 33.13
N ASP A 67 -1.27 1.26 33.72
CA ASP A 67 -0.43 0.87 34.86
C ASP A 67 0.16 -0.54 34.76
N GLY A 68 0.17 -1.14 33.56
CA GLY A 68 0.86 -2.40 33.33
C GLY A 68 2.38 -2.32 33.52
N ASP A 69 3.02 -3.48 33.60
CA ASP A 69 4.48 -3.56 33.69
C ASP A 69 5.13 -3.28 32.34
N TRP A 70 6.22 -2.49 32.36
CA TRP A 70 7.03 -2.21 31.18
C TRP A 70 7.77 -3.46 30.71
N GLN A 71 7.61 -3.79 29.43
CA GLN A 71 8.34 -4.84 28.74
C GLN A 71 9.25 -4.21 27.68
N THR A 72 10.53 -4.55 27.70
CA THR A 72 11.48 -4.14 26.65
C THR A 72 11.30 -5.04 25.43
N LEU A 73 11.23 -4.44 24.25
CA LEU A 73 11.10 -5.16 22.98
C LEU A 73 12.47 -5.41 22.34
N ASP A 74 12.60 -6.55 21.67
CA ASP A 74 13.76 -6.84 20.84
C ASP A 74 13.69 -6.09 19.50
N ILE A 75 14.82 -5.51 19.09
CA ILE A 75 14.96 -4.79 17.81
C ILE A 75 15.35 -5.76 16.69
N TYR A 76 14.58 -5.76 15.62
CA TYR A 76 14.91 -6.34 14.32
C TYR A 76 15.55 -5.27 13.42
N ARG A 77 16.40 -5.70 12.47
CA ARG A 77 17.14 -4.80 11.58
C ARG A 77 16.66 -4.89 10.12
N PRO A 78 15.64 -4.13 9.72
CA PRO A 78 15.39 -3.87 8.30
C PRO A 78 16.53 -3.04 7.71
N GLN A 79 16.66 -3.12 6.40
CA GLN A 79 17.62 -2.38 5.61
C GLN A 79 16.89 -1.58 4.55
N PHE A 80 17.49 -0.46 4.14
CA PHE A 80 16.95 0.42 3.10
C PHE A 80 18.10 0.96 2.25
N GLU A 81 17.86 1.25 0.99
CA GLU A 81 18.89 1.74 0.07
C GLU A 81 18.64 3.19 -0.32
N GLU A 82 19.74 3.94 -0.40
CA GLU A 82 19.77 5.28 -0.98
C GLU A 82 20.58 5.24 -2.26
N ILE A 83 19.93 5.54 -3.38
CA ILE A 83 20.61 5.64 -4.67
C ILE A 83 21.26 7.01 -4.81
N ASN A 84 22.54 7.03 -5.17
CA ASN A 84 23.23 8.22 -5.63
C ASN A 84 22.78 8.57 -7.05
N ALA A 85 22.00 9.64 -7.19
CA ALA A 85 21.43 10.05 -8.48
C ALA A 85 22.48 10.42 -9.55
N ASN A 86 23.73 10.71 -9.17
CA ASN A 86 24.79 11.07 -10.11
C ASN A 86 25.58 9.85 -10.63
N THR A 87 25.68 8.78 -9.83
CA THR A 87 26.51 7.61 -10.16
C THR A 87 25.70 6.33 -10.38
N GLY A 88 24.44 6.29 -9.94
CA GLY A 88 23.62 5.08 -9.87
C GLY A 88 24.06 4.10 -8.79
N GLY A 89 25.07 4.43 -7.98
CA GLY A 89 25.51 3.59 -6.87
C GLY A 89 24.53 3.59 -5.71
N GLY A 90 24.30 2.44 -5.10
CA GLY A 90 23.41 2.28 -3.95
C GLY A 90 24.15 2.15 -2.63
N LYS A 91 23.70 2.87 -1.60
CA LYS A 91 24.18 2.72 -0.22
C LYS A 91 23.08 2.15 0.65
N VAL A 92 23.34 0.99 1.25
CA VAL A 92 22.42 0.33 2.17
C VAL A 92 22.63 0.83 3.60
N TYR A 93 21.56 1.25 4.25
CA TYR A 93 21.50 1.65 5.65
C TYR A 93 20.76 0.61 6.47
N ASN A 94 21.07 0.57 7.76
CA ASN A 94 20.35 -0.23 8.73
C ASN A 94 19.38 0.67 9.49
N SER A 95 18.19 0.15 9.75
CA SER A 95 17.16 0.81 10.55
C SER A 95 16.68 -0.13 11.65
N SER A 96 15.68 0.30 12.41
CA SER A 96 15.13 -0.47 13.53
C SER A 96 13.68 -0.83 13.31
N LEU A 97 13.28 -2.02 13.73
CA LEU A 97 11.91 -2.48 13.75
C LEU A 97 11.61 -3.21 15.07
N VAL A 98 10.43 -2.97 15.62
CA VAL A 98 9.82 -3.80 16.65
C VAL A 98 8.43 -4.24 16.20
N TYR A 99 7.96 -5.37 16.72
CA TYR A 99 6.56 -5.74 16.58
C TYR A 99 6.03 -6.46 17.81
N PHE A 100 4.75 -6.26 18.07
CA PHE A 100 4.03 -6.85 19.20
C PHE A 100 2.52 -6.78 18.95
N ASP A 101 1.76 -7.54 19.71
CA ASP A 101 0.30 -7.51 19.63
C ASP A 101 -0.29 -6.95 20.90
N PHE A 102 -1.41 -6.26 20.77
CA PHE A 102 -2.14 -5.79 21.95
C PHE A 102 -3.65 -5.69 21.74
N GLN A 103 -4.34 -5.56 22.86
CA GLN A 103 -5.78 -5.34 22.97
C GLN A 103 -6.02 -4.25 24.02
N CYS A 104 -7.04 -3.43 23.80
CA CYS A 104 -7.23 -2.14 24.48
C CYS A 104 -6.05 -1.19 24.17
N SER A 105 -5.64 -0.36 25.13
CA SER A 105 -4.58 0.62 24.92
C SER A 105 -3.22 0.19 25.48
N VAL A 106 -2.14 0.64 24.83
CA VAL A 106 -0.76 0.50 25.30
C VAL A 106 -0.06 1.84 25.37
N GLU A 107 0.86 2.00 26.31
CA GLU A 107 1.85 3.07 26.29
C GLU A 107 3.14 2.56 25.68
N VAL A 108 3.74 3.37 24.81
CA VAL A 108 4.98 3.08 24.11
C VAL A 108 6.02 4.11 24.52
N GLU A 109 7.20 3.63 24.89
CA GLU A 109 8.39 4.45 25.12
C GLU A 109 9.49 4.10 24.14
N VAL A 110 10.01 5.12 23.46
CA VAL A 110 11.10 4.99 22.50
C VAL A 110 12.25 5.86 22.94
N THR A 111 13.39 5.27 23.29
CA THR A 111 14.60 6.01 23.65
C THR A 111 15.60 5.97 22.49
N TYR A 112 16.03 7.14 22.01
CA TYR A 112 17.07 7.24 21.00
C TYR A 112 18.46 7.19 21.64
N LEU A 113 19.16 6.07 21.48
CA LEU A 113 20.37 5.76 22.23
C LEU A 113 21.59 6.58 21.79
N LYS A 114 21.56 7.23 20.62
CA LYS A 114 22.60 8.17 20.20
C LYS A 114 22.52 9.51 20.93
N GLY A 115 21.37 9.82 21.54
CA GLY A 115 21.10 11.07 22.23
C GLY A 115 20.91 12.26 21.30
N GLY A 116 20.66 13.44 21.90
CA GLY A 116 20.51 14.69 21.16
C GLY A 116 19.14 14.84 20.48
N THR A 117 18.11 14.20 21.03
CA THR A 117 16.74 14.30 20.51
C THR A 117 16.22 15.72 20.68
N SER A 118 15.98 16.39 19.56
CA SER A 118 15.46 17.76 19.50
C SER A 118 14.08 17.83 18.83
N LYS A 119 13.81 16.87 17.95
CA LYS A 119 12.56 16.74 17.20
C LYS A 119 12.16 15.29 17.07
N ALA A 120 10.85 15.05 17.17
CA ALA A 120 10.23 13.74 17.10
C ALA A 120 8.96 13.81 16.27
N ARG A 121 8.74 12.82 15.40
CA ARG A 121 7.52 12.67 14.60
C ARG A 121 7.09 11.21 14.60
N VAL A 122 5.80 10.96 14.77
CA VAL A 122 5.18 9.63 14.62
C VAL A 122 4.31 9.69 13.37
N ARG A 123 4.61 8.83 12.40
CA ARG A 123 3.99 8.82 11.06
C ARG A 123 3.21 7.51 10.85
N PRO A 124 2.14 7.48 10.04
CA PRO A 124 1.53 8.59 9.30
C PRO A 124 1.01 9.74 10.15
N ASP A 125 1.15 10.98 9.67
CA ASP A 125 0.66 12.20 10.34
C ASP A 125 -0.87 12.19 10.50
N SER A 126 -1.57 11.50 9.60
CA SER A 126 -3.02 11.35 9.61
C SER A 126 -3.56 10.67 10.87
N TYR A 127 -2.72 9.92 11.60
CA TYR A 127 -3.09 9.32 12.88
C TYR A 127 -3.12 10.32 14.04
N GLY A 128 -2.57 11.53 13.85
CA GLY A 128 -2.63 12.60 14.86
C GLY A 128 -1.85 12.30 16.15
N ILE A 129 -0.94 11.33 16.13
CA ILE A 129 -0.16 10.92 17.31
C ILE A 129 0.92 11.97 17.59
N LYS A 130 0.78 12.66 18.72
CA LYS A 130 1.77 13.63 19.21
C LYS A 130 2.53 13.03 20.39
N PRO A 131 3.80 12.64 20.23
CA PRO A 131 4.58 12.09 21.32
C PRO A 131 4.95 13.18 22.33
N GLU A 132 4.94 12.83 23.62
CA GLU A 132 5.61 13.60 24.67
C GLU A 132 7.11 13.35 24.58
N LEU A 133 7.91 14.43 24.61
CA LEU A 133 9.37 14.35 24.59
C LEU A 133 9.93 14.53 26.02
N LEU A 134 10.57 13.48 26.53
CA LEU A 134 11.15 13.36 27.86
C LEU A 134 12.67 13.24 27.79
N GLY A 135 13.34 14.24 27.19
CA GLY A 135 14.76 14.17 26.86
C GLY A 135 14.97 13.34 25.60
N ASP A 136 15.77 12.27 25.68
CA ASP A 136 16.00 11.34 24.57
C ASP A 136 14.95 10.23 24.45
N THR A 137 13.94 10.26 25.33
CA THR A 137 12.83 9.31 25.34
C THR A 137 11.55 9.99 24.87
N LEU A 138 10.84 9.33 23.97
CA LEU A 138 9.52 9.72 23.50
C LEU A 138 8.50 8.80 24.15
N ARG A 139 7.35 9.35 24.56
CA ARG A 139 6.22 8.56 25.07
C ARG A 139 4.93 8.93 24.35
N PHE A 140 4.15 7.92 23.98
CA PHE A 140 2.80 8.09 23.43
C PHE A 140 1.94 6.85 23.72
N THR A 141 0.64 6.97 23.49
CA THR A 141 -0.34 5.91 23.68
C THR A 141 -0.91 5.48 22.34
N LEU A 142 -1.11 4.18 22.17
CA LEU A 142 -1.91 3.61 21.09
C LEU A 142 -3.17 3.00 21.68
N ASP A 143 -4.32 3.37 21.14
CA ASP A 143 -5.64 2.90 21.51
C ASP A 143 -6.10 1.66 20.72
N GLU A 144 -5.50 1.47 19.55
CA GLU A 144 -5.70 0.32 18.67
C GLU A 144 -4.41 0.04 17.86
N PRO A 145 -4.22 -1.19 17.36
CA PRO A 145 -3.06 -1.54 16.55
C PRO A 145 -2.93 -0.69 15.27
N LYS A 146 -1.84 0.07 15.20
CA LYS A 146 -1.42 0.93 14.09
C LYS A 146 0.04 0.63 13.73
N ASP A 147 0.35 0.57 12.44
CA ASP A 147 1.74 0.45 11.96
C ASP A 147 2.33 1.85 11.77
N LEU A 148 3.51 2.11 12.35
CA LEU A 148 4.05 3.46 12.54
C LEU A 148 5.52 3.57 12.17
N VAL A 149 5.94 4.79 11.84
CA VAL A 149 7.36 5.20 11.82
C VAL A 149 7.60 6.28 12.86
N VAL A 150 8.55 6.05 13.75
CA VAL A 150 9.10 7.06 14.66
C VAL A 150 10.38 7.62 14.04
N GLN A 151 10.32 8.91 13.71
CA GLN A 151 11.41 9.65 13.09
C GLN A 151 11.97 10.67 14.10
N ILE A 152 13.28 10.60 14.33
CA ILE A 152 14.02 11.47 15.25
C ILE A 152 14.92 12.41 14.47
N ASN A 153 14.90 13.70 14.80
CA ASN A 153 15.78 14.72 14.20
C ASN A 153 15.77 14.72 12.65
N ASP A 154 14.63 14.39 12.05
CA ASP A 154 14.46 14.26 10.59
C ASP A 154 15.34 13.19 9.92
N GLU A 155 15.97 12.29 10.70
CA GLU A 155 16.76 11.16 10.19
C GLU A 155 15.88 10.19 9.40
N LEU A 156 16.22 9.92 8.14
CA LEU A 156 15.37 9.13 7.24
C LEU A 156 15.65 7.63 7.31
N PHE A 157 16.93 7.27 7.44
CA PHE A 157 17.36 5.86 7.39
C PHE A 157 17.56 5.25 8.77
N ASP A 158 17.81 6.07 9.79
CA ASP A 158 17.91 5.65 11.20
C ASP A 158 16.59 5.90 11.97
N CYS A 159 15.47 5.46 11.38
CA CYS A 159 14.15 5.48 12.00
C CYS A 159 13.87 4.21 12.84
N LEU A 160 12.76 4.25 13.58
CA LEU A 160 12.15 3.06 14.19
C LEU A 160 10.79 2.78 13.55
N HIS A 161 10.60 1.54 13.09
CA HIS A 161 9.31 1.04 12.61
C HIS A 161 8.65 0.25 13.72
N ILE A 162 7.38 0.56 14.03
CA ILE A 162 6.60 -0.14 15.06
C ILE A 162 5.43 -0.80 14.37
N ILE A 163 5.45 -2.13 14.32
CA ILE A 163 4.41 -2.93 13.69
C ILE A 163 3.53 -3.54 14.77
N THR A 164 2.21 -3.41 14.64
CA THR A 164 1.31 -3.91 15.68
C THR A 164 0.12 -4.69 15.12
N ASN A 165 -0.31 -5.71 15.87
CA ASN A 165 -1.52 -6.48 15.53
C ASN A 165 -2.50 -6.50 16.69
N HIS A 166 -3.74 -6.84 16.36
CA HIS A 166 -4.66 -7.35 17.37
C HIS A 166 -4.13 -8.70 17.86
N VAL A 167 -4.34 -9.00 19.14
CA VAL A 167 -3.96 -10.30 19.68
C VAL A 167 -4.68 -11.43 18.91
N GLU A 168 -3.90 -12.38 18.42
CA GLU A 168 -4.46 -13.54 17.74
C GLU A 168 -5.11 -14.50 18.75
N HIS A 169 -6.43 -14.70 18.62
CA HIS A 169 -7.21 -15.61 19.48
C HIS A 169 -7.47 -16.99 18.84
N HIS A 170 -7.29 -17.11 17.52
CA HIS A 170 -7.68 -18.28 16.73
C HIS A 170 -6.54 -18.83 15.86
N ALA A 171 -5.33 -18.90 16.44
CA ALA A 171 -4.19 -19.52 15.79
C ALA A 171 -4.50 -21.00 15.47
N PRO A 172 -4.13 -21.51 14.28
CA PRO A 172 -4.32 -22.91 13.94
C PRO A 172 -3.46 -23.83 14.82
N ALA A 173 -3.97 -25.03 15.10
CA ALA A 173 -3.21 -26.07 15.77
C ALA A 173 -2.04 -26.54 14.88
N ALA A 174 -0.88 -26.77 15.49
CA ALA A 174 0.34 -27.17 14.78
C ALA A 174 0.27 -28.56 14.14
N ASP A 175 -0.62 -29.43 14.64
CA ASP A 175 -0.87 -30.77 14.14
C ASP A 175 -2.04 -30.84 13.14
N ASN A 176 -2.64 -29.69 12.77
CA ASN A 176 -3.68 -29.63 11.77
C ASN A 176 -3.12 -30.08 10.41
N PRO A 177 -3.68 -31.14 9.77
CA PRO A 177 -3.15 -31.69 8.53
C PRO A 177 -3.20 -30.72 7.33
N ASP A 178 -4.01 -29.66 7.41
CA ASP A 178 -4.13 -28.62 6.37
C ASP A 178 -3.23 -27.40 6.60
N VAL A 179 -2.39 -27.45 7.63
CA VAL A 179 -1.52 -26.35 8.04
C VAL A 179 -0.06 -26.77 7.95
N ILE A 180 0.74 -25.98 7.22
CA ILE A 180 2.19 -26.03 7.25
C ILE A 180 2.63 -25.03 8.34
N TYR A 181 2.85 -25.53 9.55
CA TYR A 181 3.07 -24.72 10.74
C TYR A 181 4.55 -24.42 10.98
N PHE A 182 4.89 -23.14 11.17
CA PHE A 182 6.20 -22.69 11.63
C PHE A 182 6.08 -21.97 12.97
N GLY A 183 6.66 -22.56 14.01
CA GLY A 183 6.72 -21.99 15.36
C GLY A 183 7.88 -20.99 15.56
N PRO A 184 7.98 -20.38 16.76
CA PRO A 184 9.02 -19.42 17.08
C PRO A 184 10.44 -19.93 16.84
N GLY A 185 11.31 -19.07 16.31
CA GLY A 185 12.68 -19.43 15.93
C GLY A 185 12.93 -19.33 14.42
N VAL A 186 14.19 -19.54 14.02
CA VAL A 186 14.58 -19.50 12.60
C VAL A 186 14.39 -20.86 11.96
N GLN A 187 13.68 -20.88 10.84
CA GLN A 187 13.37 -22.07 10.06
C GLN A 187 13.80 -21.88 8.61
N THR A 188 14.25 -22.96 7.98
CA THR A 188 14.66 -23.00 6.58
C THR A 188 13.97 -24.15 5.86
N VAL A 189 13.79 -24.03 4.56
CA VAL A 189 13.30 -25.11 3.70
C VAL A 189 14.35 -25.51 2.68
N THR A 190 14.34 -26.77 2.26
CA THR A 190 15.25 -27.29 1.23
C THR A 190 15.12 -26.46 -0.05
N GLY A 191 16.25 -26.02 -0.61
CA GLY A 191 16.27 -25.19 -1.83
C GLY A 191 15.86 -23.73 -1.62
N GLY A 192 15.48 -23.32 -0.41
CA GLY A 192 15.13 -21.93 -0.10
C GLY A 192 13.78 -21.47 -0.65
N VAL A 193 12.97 -22.39 -1.19
CA VAL A 193 11.61 -22.11 -1.72
C VAL A 193 10.62 -23.09 -1.08
N LEU A 194 9.55 -22.55 -0.51
CA LEU A 194 8.42 -23.31 0.03
C LEU A 194 7.27 -23.28 -0.98
N THR A 195 7.12 -24.34 -1.76
CA THR A 195 5.95 -24.50 -2.64
C THR A 195 4.73 -24.94 -1.82
N VAL A 196 3.65 -24.16 -1.89
CA VAL A 196 2.44 -24.40 -1.11
C VAL A 196 1.39 -25.14 -1.96
N PRO A 197 0.90 -26.31 -1.54
CA PRO A 197 -0.15 -27.03 -2.25
C PRO A 197 -1.52 -26.35 -2.14
N SER A 198 -2.43 -26.65 -3.07
CA SER A 198 -3.84 -26.25 -2.99
C SER A 198 -4.49 -26.68 -1.67
N GLY A 199 -5.35 -25.83 -1.13
CA GLY A 199 -6.07 -26.09 0.13
C GLY A 199 -5.22 -25.95 1.40
N LYS A 200 -3.92 -25.68 1.31
CA LYS A 200 -3.03 -25.57 2.47
C LYS A 200 -2.86 -24.15 2.96
N THR A 201 -2.64 -24.02 4.26
CA THR A 201 -2.29 -22.77 4.92
C THR A 201 -0.86 -22.87 5.45
N VAL A 202 0.03 -21.99 5.01
CA VAL A 202 1.29 -21.74 5.71
C VAL A 202 1.00 -20.80 6.86
N TYR A 203 1.33 -21.21 8.08
CA TYR A 203 1.13 -20.39 9.27
C TYR A 203 2.47 -20.07 9.95
N LEU A 204 2.77 -18.78 10.06
CA LEU A 204 3.94 -18.27 10.77
C LEU A 204 3.49 -17.73 12.13
N ALA A 205 3.73 -18.50 13.21
CA ALA A 205 3.44 -18.04 14.55
C ALA A 205 4.25 -16.78 14.90
N GLY A 206 3.77 -15.94 15.81
CA GLY A 206 4.57 -14.80 16.29
C GLY A 206 5.92 -15.26 16.87
N GLY A 207 7.00 -14.59 16.50
CA GLY A 207 8.39 -15.01 16.79
C GLY A 207 8.97 -16.03 15.79
N ALA A 208 8.18 -16.57 14.86
CA ALA A 208 8.67 -17.43 13.78
C ALA A 208 9.40 -16.59 12.72
N VAL A 209 10.49 -17.14 12.19
CA VAL A 209 11.30 -16.52 11.13
C VAL A 209 11.56 -17.56 10.06
N LEU A 210 10.86 -17.47 8.93
CA LEU A 210 11.07 -18.33 7.79
C LEU A 210 12.07 -17.71 6.82
N LYS A 211 13.20 -18.39 6.61
CA LYS A 211 14.18 -18.02 5.58
C LYS A 211 13.92 -18.81 4.30
N ALA A 212 12.92 -18.38 3.53
CA ALA A 212 12.52 -18.96 2.26
C ALA A 212 11.71 -17.96 1.43
N THR A 213 11.55 -18.22 0.14
CA THR A 213 10.49 -17.63 -0.68
C THR A 213 9.27 -18.56 -0.63
N VAL A 214 8.09 -18.03 -0.33
CA VAL A 214 6.83 -18.80 -0.34
C VAL A 214 6.21 -18.72 -1.73
N TYR A 215 5.89 -19.88 -2.32
CA TYR A 215 5.51 -19.97 -3.72
C TYR A 215 4.17 -20.69 -3.91
N PHE A 216 3.19 -19.97 -4.44
CA PHE A 216 1.91 -20.49 -4.92
C PHE A 216 2.00 -20.60 -6.45
N LYS A 217 2.05 -21.82 -6.98
CA LYS A 217 2.16 -22.07 -8.42
C LYS A 217 1.07 -23.00 -8.88
N ASP A 218 0.20 -22.55 -9.78
CA ASP A 218 -0.89 -23.35 -10.35
C ASP A 218 -1.80 -23.97 -9.28
N VAL A 219 -2.03 -23.26 -8.17
CA VAL A 219 -2.80 -23.74 -7.02
C VAL A 219 -4.05 -22.92 -6.75
N GLU A 220 -4.94 -23.50 -5.95
CA GLU A 220 -6.14 -22.80 -5.47
C GLU A 220 -6.38 -22.95 -3.98
N LYS A 221 -7.05 -21.95 -3.39
CA LYS A 221 -7.55 -21.98 -2.00
C LYS A 221 -6.42 -22.21 -0.99
N ALA A 222 -5.28 -21.57 -1.22
CA ALA A 222 -4.11 -21.66 -0.36
C ALA A 222 -3.84 -20.31 0.32
N SER A 223 -3.11 -20.33 1.43
CA SER A 223 -2.80 -19.10 2.15
C SER A 223 -1.45 -19.10 2.86
N LEU A 224 -0.94 -17.91 3.13
CA LEU A 224 0.15 -17.61 4.05
C LEU A 224 -0.39 -16.62 5.09
N ARG A 225 -0.32 -16.95 6.39
CA ARG A 225 -0.81 -16.04 7.44
C ARG A 225 -0.05 -16.16 8.76
N GLY A 226 -0.30 -15.22 9.66
CA GLY A 226 0.20 -15.21 11.04
C GLY A 226 1.22 -14.09 11.29
N HIS A 227 1.54 -13.86 12.56
CA HIS A 227 2.34 -12.71 13.00
C HIS A 227 3.86 -12.96 12.99
N GLY A 228 4.30 -14.06 12.38
CA GLY A 228 5.72 -14.30 12.12
C GLY A 228 6.23 -13.55 10.89
N MET A 229 7.48 -13.84 10.51
CA MET A 229 8.13 -13.15 9.40
C MET A 229 8.80 -14.06 8.40
N ILE A 230 8.84 -13.61 7.14
CA ILE A 230 9.80 -14.06 6.14
C ILE A 230 11.02 -13.15 6.22
N TRP A 231 12.21 -13.73 6.32
CA TRP A 231 13.46 -12.98 6.39
C TRP A 231 14.48 -13.51 5.40
N ALA A 232 15.06 -12.61 4.59
CA ALA A 232 16.09 -12.95 3.61
C ALA A 232 15.69 -14.09 2.65
N GLY A 233 14.42 -14.08 2.20
CA GLY A 233 13.90 -14.98 1.19
C GLY A 233 14.70 -14.86 -0.12
N PRO A 234 15.38 -15.92 -0.60
CA PRO A 234 16.35 -15.80 -1.70
C PRO A 234 15.80 -15.21 -3.01
N GLY A 235 14.56 -15.53 -3.36
CA GLY A 235 13.91 -15.07 -4.60
C GLY A 235 12.80 -14.05 -4.39
N GLY A 236 12.71 -13.44 -3.20
CA GLY A 236 11.56 -12.61 -2.79
C GLY A 236 10.87 -13.13 -1.54
N GLY A 237 9.81 -12.44 -1.12
CA GLY A 237 8.94 -12.88 -0.04
C GLY A 237 7.93 -13.93 -0.51
N VAL A 238 6.99 -13.51 -1.35
CA VAL A 238 5.91 -14.36 -1.89
C VAL A 238 5.87 -14.27 -3.41
N LEU A 239 5.74 -15.42 -4.07
CA LEU A 239 5.45 -15.52 -5.50
C LEU A 239 4.12 -16.26 -5.68
N CYS A 240 3.22 -15.71 -6.48
CA CYS A 240 1.92 -16.28 -6.80
C CYS A 240 1.70 -16.26 -8.31
N GLU A 241 1.81 -17.42 -8.95
CA GLU A 241 1.72 -17.57 -10.40
C GLU A 241 0.61 -18.54 -10.78
N GLY A 242 -0.20 -18.18 -11.78
CA GLY A 242 -1.25 -19.05 -12.34
C GLY A 242 -2.27 -19.55 -11.30
N SER A 243 -2.40 -18.84 -10.17
CA SER A 243 -3.07 -19.31 -8.97
C SER A 243 -4.32 -18.50 -8.65
N ARG A 244 -5.28 -19.10 -7.95
CA ARG A 244 -6.56 -18.46 -7.62
C ARG A 244 -7.04 -18.65 -6.19
N ASN A 245 -7.79 -17.68 -5.65
CA ASN A 245 -8.29 -17.71 -4.27
C ASN A 245 -7.14 -17.82 -3.26
N ILE A 246 -6.13 -16.94 -3.38
CA ILE A 246 -4.94 -16.92 -2.54
C ILE A 246 -5.07 -15.82 -1.49
N ARG A 247 -4.65 -16.11 -0.25
CA ARG A 247 -4.60 -15.13 0.85
C ARG A 247 -3.19 -15.01 1.40
N VAL A 248 -2.68 -13.79 1.52
CA VAL A 248 -1.42 -13.46 2.20
C VAL A 248 -1.73 -12.43 3.27
N GLU A 249 -1.66 -12.83 4.55
CA GLU A 249 -2.23 -12.04 5.64
C GLU A 249 -1.28 -11.85 6.82
N ASP A 250 -1.20 -10.62 7.35
CA ASP A 250 -0.61 -10.25 8.64
C ASP A 250 0.92 -10.48 8.78
N VAL A 251 1.58 -11.10 7.80
CA VAL A 251 3.02 -11.42 7.83
C VAL A 251 3.92 -10.20 7.63
N ILE A 252 5.10 -10.26 8.24
CA ILE A 252 6.21 -9.33 7.99
C ILE A 252 7.17 -9.96 6.97
N ILE A 253 7.62 -9.20 5.97
CA ILE A 253 8.58 -9.63 4.96
C ILE A 253 9.75 -8.64 4.97
N MET A 254 10.93 -9.11 5.38
CA MET A 254 12.07 -8.24 5.64
C MET A 254 13.34 -8.68 4.90
N ASN A 255 13.94 -7.71 4.21
CA ASN A 255 15.17 -7.84 3.44
C ASN A 255 15.19 -9.03 2.47
N PRO A 256 14.12 -9.27 1.67
CA PRO A 256 14.15 -10.34 0.67
C PRO A 256 15.19 -10.08 -0.42
N GLY A 257 15.48 -11.13 -1.20
CA GLY A 257 16.37 -11.08 -2.37
C GLY A 257 15.75 -10.50 -3.64
N GLY A 258 14.47 -10.16 -3.60
CA GLY A 258 13.67 -9.59 -4.70
C GLY A 258 12.42 -8.90 -4.13
N TYR A 259 11.29 -9.04 -4.80
CA TYR A 259 10.02 -8.40 -4.41
C TYR A 259 9.48 -8.85 -3.05
N ILE A 260 8.68 -7.99 -2.39
CA ILE A 260 7.89 -8.41 -1.21
C ILE A 260 6.84 -9.43 -1.65
N THR A 261 6.09 -9.15 -2.72
CA THR A 261 5.11 -10.07 -3.31
C THR A 261 4.98 -9.86 -4.80
N THR A 262 4.91 -10.94 -5.57
CA THR A 262 4.63 -10.92 -7.01
C THR A 262 3.40 -11.75 -7.33
N LEU A 263 2.45 -11.15 -8.05
CA LEU A 263 1.27 -11.81 -8.59
C LEU A 263 1.39 -11.84 -10.12
N GLY A 264 1.46 -13.03 -10.71
CA GLY A 264 1.48 -13.22 -12.16
C GLY A 264 0.32 -14.13 -12.59
N GLU A 265 -0.52 -13.67 -13.51
CA GLU A 265 -1.69 -14.44 -13.98
C GLU A 265 -2.57 -14.97 -12.84
N ALA A 266 -2.72 -14.17 -11.78
CA ALA A 266 -3.43 -14.57 -10.57
C ALA A 266 -4.87 -14.04 -10.58
N GLN A 267 -5.77 -14.78 -9.91
CA GLN A 267 -7.18 -14.38 -9.80
C GLN A 267 -7.70 -14.48 -8.37
N ASN A 268 -8.44 -13.47 -7.91
CA ASN A 268 -9.03 -13.45 -6.57
C ASN A 268 -7.95 -13.61 -5.48
N VAL A 269 -7.05 -12.65 -5.40
CA VAL A 269 -5.93 -12.63 -4.44
C VAL A 269 -6.14 -11.52 -3.42
N HIS A 270 -6.03 -11.87 -2.14
CA HIS A 270 -6.13 -10.94 -1.03
C HIS A 270 -4.78 -10.83 -0.32
N ILE A 271 -4.19 -9.64 -0.36
CA ILE A 271 -3.00 -9.28 0.39
C ILE A 271 -3.45 -8.33 1.49
N ARG A 272 -3.43 -8.78 2.75
CA ARG A 272 -3.96 -8.02 3.88
C ARG A 272 -2.89 -7.85 4.95
N LYS A 273 -2.66 -6.64 5.46
CA LYS A 273 -1.72 -6.41 6.58
C LYS A 273 -0.32 -7.00 6.34
N VAL A 274 0.16 -6.99 5.09
CA VAL A 274 1.54 -7.34 4.78
C VAL A 274 2.44 -6.14 5.08
N ARG A 275 3.55 -6.39 5.80
CA ARG A 275 4.53 -5.36 6.15
C ARG A 275 5.84 -5.65 5.42
N GLY A 276 6.17 -4.84 4.43
CA GLY A 276 7.29 -5.07 3.52
C GLY A 276 8.44 -4.10 3.76
N PHE A 277 9.66 -4.63 3.83
CA PHE A 277 10.89 -3.84 3.96
C PHE A 277 11.99 -4.39 3.03
N SER A 278 12.46 -3.58 2.09
CA SER A 278 13.46 -3.99 1.08
C SER A 278 14.55 -2.92 0.87
N SER A 279 15.69 -3.35 0.30
CA SER A 279 16.90 -2.51 0.22
C SER A 279 17.82 -2.83 -0.96
N ARG A 280 17.35 -3.61 -1.94
CA ARG A 280 18.14 -4.01 -3.11
C ARG A 280 17.56 -3.31 -4.32
N GLY A 281 18.36 -3.14 -5.37
CA GLY A 281 17.83 -2.74 -6.68
C GLY A 281 16.76 -3.73 -7.15
N ASN A 282 15.66 -3.22 -7.71
CA ASN A 282 14.42 -3.95 -7.96
C ASN A 282 13.85 -4.56 -6.67
N GLY A 283 13.91 -3.79 -5.59
CA GLY A 283 13.40 -4.14 -4.27
C GLY A 283 11.92 -3.81 -4.14
N ASP A 284 11.10 -4.11 -5.14
CA ASP A 284 9.72 -3.66 -5.18
C ASP A 284 8.90 -4.31 -4.05
N GLY A 285 7.78 -3.69 -3.75
CA GLY A 285 6.80 -4.16 -2.79
C GLY A 285 5.91 -5.22 -3.43
N ILE A 286 4.70 -4.81 -3.78
CA ILE A 286 3.68 -5.69 -4.33
C ILE A 286 3.51 -5.39 -5.80
N ASP A 287 3.88 -6.36 -6.63
CA ASP A 287 3.73 -6.28 -8.07
C ASP A 287 2.59 -7.16 -8.56
N VAL A 288 1.78 -6.61 -9.46
CA VAL A 288 0.64 -7.28 -10.08
C VAL A 288 0.83 -7.30 -11.59
N PHE A 289 0.89 -8.48 -12.19
CA PHE A 289 1.03 -8.71 -13.63
C PHE A 289 -0.11 -9.58 -14.15
N SER A 290 -0.75 -9.14 -15.22
CA SER A 290 -1.81 -9.86 -15.95
C SER A 290 -2.85 -10.55 -15.04
N SER A 291 -3.29 -9.86 -13.98
CA SER A 291 -4.06 -10.46 -12.88
C SER A 291 -5.41 -9.78 -12.69
N SER A 292 -6.35 -10.48 -12.05
CA SER A 292 -7.70 -9.94 -11.82
C SER A 292 -8.25 -10.19 -10.43
N ASP A 293 -9.12 -9.29 -9.99
CA ASP A 293 -9.81 -9.36 -8.69
C ASP A 293 -8.79 -9.41 -7.53
N VAL A 294 -7.95 -8.38 -7.43
CA VAL A 294 -6.90 -8.29 -6.41
C VAL A 294 -7.26 -7.23 -5.38
N LEU A 295 -7.20 -7.59 -4.11
CA LEU A 295 -7.34 -6.69 -2.97
C LEU A 295 -6.02 -6.58 -2.21
N ILE A 296 -5.47 -5.38 -2.12
CA ILE A 296 -4.33 -5.01 -1.27
C ILE A 296 -4.86 -4.09 -0.16
N ASP A 297 -4.86 -4.55 1.09
CA ASP A 297 -5.54 -3.89 2.20
C ASP A 297 -4.68 -3.79 3.46
N GLY A 298 -4.52 -2.59 4.02
CA GLY A 298 -3.90 -2.42 5.34
C GLY A 298 -2.40 -2.67 5.36
N CYS A 299 -1.71 -2.55 4.22
CA CYS A 299 -0.28 -2.88 4.09
C CYS A 299 0.60 -1.68 4.47
N PHE A 300 1.78 -1.97 5.04
CA PHE A 300 2.83 -0.99 5.27
C PHE A 300 4.05 -1.38 4.44
N LEU A 301 4.48 -0.52 3.52
CA LEU A 301 5.56 -0.83 2.59
C LEU A 301 6.62 0.27 2.64
N ARG A 302 7.86 -0.11 2.93
CA ARG A 302 9.03 0.76 2.78
C ARG A 302 10.08 0.05 1.92
N ASN A 303 10.24 0.53 0.69
CA ASN A 303 10.87 -0.25 -0.36
C ASN A 303 11.91 0.54 -1.14
N SER A 304 12.89 -0.19 -1.69
CA SER A 304 13.95 0.34 -2.54
C SER A 304 13.65 0.14 -4.04
N ASP A 305 12.38 0.24 -4.39
CA ASP A 305 11.81 0.40 -5.72
C ASP A 305 10.29 0.64 -5.51
N ASP A 306 9.46 0.43 -6.53
CA ASP A 306 8.00 0.58 -6.46
C ASP A 306 7.40 -0.09 -5.21
N CYS A 307 6.67 0.63 -4.37
CA CYS A 307 5.95 0.00 -3.25
C CYS A 307 4.79 -0.85 -3.79
N ILE A 308 4.02 -0.32 -4.74
CA ILE A 308 2.95 -1.06 -5.41
C ILE A 308 3.02 -0.79 -6.90
N ALA A 309 3.15 -1.85 -7.69
CA ALA A 309 3.17 -1.75 -9.13
C ALA A 309 2.04 -2.58 -9.78
N ILE A 310 1.29 -1.94 -10.68
CA ILE A 310 0.18 -2.55 -11.41
C ILE A 310 0.54 -2.55 -12.90
N TYR A 311 0.97 -3.71 -13.37
CA TYR A 311 1.42 -4.00 -14.72
C TYR A 311 0.39 -4.84 -15.47
N ALA A 312 0.51 -4.91 -16.80
CA ALA A 312 -0.12 -5.97 -17.60
C ALA A 312 0.95 -7.04 -17.89
N HIS A 313 1.24 -7.32 -19.16
CA HIS A 313 2.26 -8.28 -19.57
C HIS A 313 3.69 -7.91 -19.16
N ARG A 314 4.39 -8.91 -18.62
CA ARG A 314 5.85 -8.94 -18.48
C ARG A 314 6.30 -10.39 -18.49
N TRP A 315 7.46 -10.64 -19.12
CA TRP A 315 8.01 -12.00 -19.26
C TRP A 315 7.02 -12.95 -19.94
N ASP A 316 6.63 -14.02 -19.26
CA ASP A 316 5.71 -15.05 -19.68
C ASP A 316 4.31 -14.92 -19.04
N TYR A 317 3.98 -13.75 -18.47
CA TYR A 317 2.62 -13.42 -18.03
C TYR A 317 1.86 -12.67 -19.12
N TYR A 318 0.65 -13.12 -19.45
CA TYR A 318 -0.17 -12.56 -20.53
C TYR A 318 -1.58 -12.24 -20.07
N GLY A 319 -2.12 -11.11 -20.55
CA GLY A 319 -3.50 -10.72 -20.33
C GLY A 319 -3.66 -9.36 -19.67
N ASP A 320 -4.91 -8.91 -19.65
CA ASP A 320 -5.33 -7.69 -18.98
C ASP A 320 -5.10 -7.75 -17.46
N THR A 321 -4.90 -6.59 -16.85
CA THR A 321 -4.95 -6.45 -15.39
C THR A 321 -6.18 -5.64 -15.00
N ARG A 322 -7.07 -6.23 -14.20
CA ARG A 322 -8.36 -5.58 -13.93
C ARG A 322 -8.94 -5.85 -12.54
N ASN A 323 -9.77 -4.92 -12.08
CA ASN A 323 -10.47 -5.01 -10.80
C ASN A 323 -9.46 -5.08 -9.64
N ILE A 324 -8.61 -4.06 -9.53
CA ILE A 324 -7.59 -3.98 -8.49
C ILE A 324 -8.01 -2.92 -7.47
N THR A 325 -8.05 -3.30 -6.20
CA THR A 325 -8.29 -2.37 -5.10
C THR A 325 -7.08 -2.33 -4.19
N VAL A 326 -6.52 -1.13 -4.00
CA VAL A 326 -5.49 -0.82 -3.01
C VAL A 326 -6.12 0.10 -1.97
N GLN A 327 -6.09 -0.30 -0.69
CA GLN A 327 -6.72 0.49 0.36
C GLN A 327 -6.05 0.42 1.73
N ASN A 328 -6.21 1.47 2.52
CA ASN A 328 -5.79 1.54 3.92
C ASN A 328 -4.27 1.32 4.11
N CYS A 329 -3.44 1.65 3.12
CA CYS A 329 -2.00 1.38 3.16
C CYS A 329 -1.18 2.64 3.48
N SER A 330 0.01 2.41 4.05
CA SER A 330 1.04 3.44 4.26
C SER A 330 2.31 3.09 3.48
N LEU A 331 2.81 4.02 2.67
CA LEU A 331 3.87 3.77 1.69
C LEU A 331 5.05 4.73 1.86
N TRP A 332 6.27 4.21 1.81
CA TRP A 332 7.52 4.97 1.83
C TRP A 332 8.44 4.43 0.74
N ALA A 333 8.51 5.12 -0.39
CA ALA A 333 9.39 4.72 -1.50
C ALA A 333 10.77 5.36 -1.31
N ASP A 334 11.78 4.56 -0.95
CA ASP A 334 13.17 4.99 -0.89
C ASP A 334 13.80 5.20 -2.28
N VAL A 335 13.23 4.52 -3.28
CA VAL A 335 13.52 4.59 -4.71
C VAL A 335 12.21 4.42 -5.46
N ALA A 336 12.09 5.02 -6.65
CA ALA A 336 10.94 4.87 -7.55
C ALA A 336 9.62 5.31 -6.89
N HIS A 337 8.53 4.55 -7.04
CA HIS A 337 7.18 5.08 -6.81
C HIS A 337 6.50 4.47 -5.58
N PRO A 338 5.72 5.25 -4.80
CA PRO A 338 4.71 4.67 -3.91
C PRO A 338 3.69 3.82 -4.70
N VAL A 339 3.15 4.34 -5.81
CA VAL A 339 2.26 3.60 -6.70
C VAL A 339 2.62 3.85 -8.17
N ASN A 340 2.88 2.78 -8.92
CA ASN A 340 3.12 2.80 -10.36
C ASN A 340 2.06 1.96 -11.10
N ILE A 341 1.54 2.48 -12.21
CA ILE A 341 0.54 1.82 -13.05
C ILE A 341 0.93 1.97 -14.52
N GLY A 342 1.05 0.86 -15.24
CA GLY A 342 1.45 0.88 -16.66
C GLY A 342 2.90 0.47 -16.83
N THR A 343 3.65 1.12 -17.70
CA THR A 343 5.01 0.72 -18.13
C THR A 343 5.05 -0.59 -18.92
N HIS A 344 4.57 -1.71 -18.40
CA HIS A 344 4.71 -3.02 -19.04
C HIS A 344 3.38 -3.53 -19.63
N GLY A 345 3.46 -4.04 -20.86
CA GLY A 345 2.34 -4.54 -21.65
C GLY A 345 2.81 -5.36 -22.86
N ASN A 346 1.90 -5.62 -23.79
CA ASN A 346 2.16 -6.47 -24.96
C ASN A 346 1.83 -5.74 -26.27
N THR A 347 2.86 -5.41 -27.05
CA THR A 347 2.70 -4.73 -28.34
C THR A 347 1.94 -5.56 -29.37
N ASP A 348 2.19 -6.88 -29.40
CA ASP A 348 1.63 -7.78 -30.42
C ASP A 348 0.15 -8.11 -30.13
N ALA A 349 -0.20 -8.17 -28.85
CA ALA A 349 -1.58 -8.33 -28.37
C ALA A 349 -1.89 -7.27 -27.29
N PRO A 350 -2.23 -6.03 -27.68
CA PRO A 350 -2.43 -4.90 -26.75
C PRO A 350 -3.43 -5.18 -25.64
N GLU A 351 -2.98 -5.00 -24.40
CA GLU A 351 -3.75 -5.25 -23.17
C GLU A 351 -4.29 -3.96 -22.54
N THR A 352 -5.20 -4.11 -21.60
CA THR A 352 -5.80 -3.02 -20.84
C THR A 352 -5.57 -3.23 -19.34
N ILE A 353 -5.19 -2.16 -18.66
CA ILE A 353 -5.16 -2.06 -17.20
C ILE A 353 -6.39 -1.23 -16.79
N GLU A 354 -7.39 -1.85 -16.18
CA GLU A 354 -8.66 -1.17 -15.92
C GLU A 354 -9.36 -1.47 -14.59
N ASN A 355 -10.26 -0.58 -14.20
CA ASN A 355 -11.08 -0.68 -13.00
C ASN A 355 -10.20 -0.75 -11.73
N LEU A 356 -9.43 0.31 -11.52
CA LEU A 356 -8.53 0.45 -10.38
C LEU A 356 -9.15 1.37 -9.32
N VAL A 357 -9.07 0.96 -8.06
CA VAL A 357 -9.45 1.78 -6.91
C VAL A 357 -8.25 1.89 -5.98
N ILE A 358 -7.74 3.09 -5.79
CA ILE A 358 -6.70 3.42 -4.81
C ILE A 358 -7.35 4.33 -3.78
N ARG A 359 -7.51 3.88 -2.54
CA ARG A 359 -8.24 4.65 -1.55
C ARG A 359 -7.72 4.61 -0.13
N ASN A 360 -7.91 5.69 0.61
CA ASN A 360 -7.48 5.81 2.00
C ASN A 360 -5.99 5.46 2.18
N MET A 361 -5.12 6.25 1.57
CA MET A 361 -3.68 5.99 1.52
C MET A 361 -2.88 7.08 2.23
N ASP A 362 -1.82 6.69 2.93
CA ASP A 362 -0.79 7.60 3.44
C ASP A 362 0.52 7.39 2.69
N ILE A 363 0.95 8.38 1.92
CA ILE A 363 2.25 8.37 1.26
C ILE A 363 3.20 9.20 2.12
N LEU A 364 4.12 8.51 2.78
CA LEU A 364 5.05 9.07 3.75
C LEU A 364 6.31 9.61 3.07
N ASP A 365 6.80 8.96 2.04
CA ASP A 365 7.98 9.47 1.34
C ASP A 365 8.03 8.93 -0.08
N HIS A 366 8.76 9.67 -0.91
CA HIS A 366 8.93 9.41 -2.32
C HIS A 366 10.26 10.01 -2.77
N ARG A 367 11.03 9.19 -3.50
CA ARG A 367 12.32 9.60 -4.06
C ARG A 367 12.57 8.96 -5.42
N GLU A 368 12.10 9.62 -6.47
CA GLU A 368 12.36 9.27 -7.87
C GLU A 368 13.13 10.39 -8.58
N PRO A 369 14.45 10.25 -8.80
CA PRO A 369 15.25 11.24 -9.51
C PRO A 369 14.99 11.32 -11.02
N GLN A 370 14.42 10.28 -11.63
CA GLN A 370 14.19 10.19 -13.08
C GLN A 370 12.91 10.95 -13.47
N MET A 371 13.07 12.09 -14.14
CA MET A 371 11.96 12.97 -14.57
C MET A 371 10.80 12.24 -15.30
N ASN A 372 11.11 11.18 -16.04
CA ASN A 372 10.11 10.39 -16.77
C ASN A 372 9.22 9.50 -15.87
N TYR A 373 9.44 9.49 -14.56
CA TYR A 373 8.82 8.55 -13.61
C TYR A 373 8.43 9.20 -12.28
N GLN A 374 8.49 10.52 -12.12
CA GLN A 374 8.46 11.12 -10.77
C GLN A 374 7.09 11.18 -10.07
N GLY A 375 6.14 10.26 -10.25
CA GLY A 375 4.84 10.34 -9.57
C GLY A 375 4.80 9.63 -8.23
N CYS A 376 4.28 10.25 -7.16
CA CYS A 376 3.85 9.48 -5.98
C CYS A 376 2.81 8.43 -6.39
N ILE A 377 1.91 8.85 -7.29
CA ILE A 377 1.06 7.98 -8.09
C ILE A 377 1.40 8.26 -9.55
N ALA A 378 1.95 7.26 -10.25
CA ALA A 378 2.32 7.34 -11.65
C ALA A 378 1.41 6.47 -12.52
N LEU A 379 0.87 7.04 -13.59
CA LEU A 379 0.16 6.33 -14.66
C LEU A 379 0.95 6.53 -15.95
N ASN A 380 1.58 5.47 -16.45
CA ASN A 380 2.55 5.58 -17.53
C ASN A 380 2.44 4.46 -18.58
N PRO A 381 1.31 4.37 -19.32
CA PRO A 381 1.09 3.28 -20.26
C PRO A 381 2.17 3.24 -21.33
N GLY A 382 2.62 2.03 -21.67
CA GLY A 382 3.64 1.69 -22.65
C GLY A 382 3.35 0.31 -23.24
N ASP A 383 4.10 -0.13 -24.25
CA ASP A 383 3.87 -1.45 -24.90
C ASP A 383 2.41 -1.64 -25.36
N SER A 384 1.85 -0.60 -25.99
CA SER A 384 0.47 -0.57 -26.48
C SER A 384 -0.60 -0.80 -25.40
N ASN A 385 -0.28 -0.78 -24.10
CA ASN A 385 -1.32 -0.93 -23.08
C ASN A 385 -2.18 0.34 -22.96
N LEU A 386 -3.44 0.17 -22.53
CA LEU A 386 -4.36 1.26 -22.21
C LEU A 386 -4.60 1.25 -20.70
N ILE A 387 -4.50 2.41 -20.04
CA ILE A 387 -4.97 2.55 -18.66
C ILE A 387 -6.34 3.22 -18.68
N SER A 388 -7.34 2.59 -18.06
CA SER A 388 -8.71 3.11 -18.06
C SER A 388 -9.43 2.93 -16.72
N ASN A 389 -10.36 3.84 -16.38
CA ASN A 389 -11.22 3.74 -15.20
C ASN A 389 -10.43 3.62 -13.89
N VAL A 390 -9.72 4.70 -13.53
CA VAL A 390 -8.91 4.78 -12.32
C VAL A 390 -9.56 5.72 -11.31
N ARG A 391 -9.85 5.21 -10.12
CA ARG A 391 -10.39 5.97 -8.99
C ARG A 391 -9.32 6.13 -7.91
N ILE A 392 -8.96 7.37 -7.59
CA ILE A 392 -8.04 7.71 -6.50
C ILE A 392 -8.83 8.51 -5.46
N GLU A 393 -8.92 8.02 -4.21
CA GLU A 393 -9.79 8.61 -3.19
C GLU A 393 -9.14 8.70 -1.81
N ASP A 394 -9.28 9.83 -1.10
CA ASP A 394 -8.81 9.98 0.28
C ASP A 394 -7.31 9.66 0.44
N VAL A 395 -6.48 10.28 -0.41
CA VAL A 395 -5.02 10.08 -0.41
C VAL A 395 -4.33 11.26 0.26
N ARG A 396 -3.46 10.97 1.23
CA ARG A 396 -2.71 11.96 2.01
C ARG A 396 -1.23 11.78 1.72
N ILE A 397 -0.64 12.77 1.08
CA ILE A 397 0.77 12.78 0.70
C ILE A 397 1.48 13.77 1.62
N GLU A 398 2.35 13.24 2.46
CA GLU A 398 3.23 14.04 3.29
C GLU A 398 4.38 14.63 2.45
N ASP A 399 5.19 15.48 3.06
CA ASP A 399 6.38 15.97 2.38
C ASP A 399 7.35 14.81 2.11
N PHE A 400 8.02 14.86 0.96
CA PHE A 400 8.86 13.78 0.46
C PHE A 400 10.19 14.30 -0.07
N ARG A 401 11.17 13.43 -0.30
CA ARG A 401 12.52 13.84 -0.72
C ARG A 401 12.61 14.38 -2.15
N TRP A 402 12.02 13.67 -3.12
CA TRP A 402 12.18 14.00 -4.53
C TRP A 402 11.08 13.36 -5.37
N GLY A 403 10.26 14.17 -6.04
CA GLY A 403 9.24 13.67 -6.95
C GLY A 403 8.15 14.67 -7.25
N GLN A 404 7.01 14.17 -7.72
CA GLN A 404 5.78 14.89 -8.07
C GLN A 404 4.61 14.23 -7.34
N VAL A 405 3.53 14.98 -7.13
CA VAL A 405 2.31 14.50 -6.46
C VAL A 405 1.64 13.42 -7.30
N ILE A 406 1.45 13.68 -8.58
CA ILE A 406 0.84 12.74 -9.53
C ILE A 406 1.54 12.90 -10.87
N TYR A 407 1.72 11.80 -11.60
CA TYR A 407 2.39 11.82 -12.89
C TYR A 407 1.58 11.00 -13.88
N MET A 408 1.29 11.57 -15.05
CA MET A 408 0.59 10.87 -16.12
C MET A 408 1.34 11.09 -17.42
N LYS A 409 1.84 10.03 -18.03
CA LYS A 409 2.51 10.15 -19.34
C LYS A 409 2.26 8.92 -20.19
N VAL A 410 1.71 9.13 -21.37
CA VAL A 410 1.71 8.08 -22.39
C VAL A 410 3.13 7.90 -22.90
N MET A 411 3.74 6.76 -22.57
CA MET A 411 5.18 6.55 -22.60
C MET A 411 5.59 5.79 -23.85
N TYR A 412 6.72 6.20 -24.43
CA TYR A 412 7.56 5.32 -25.24
C TYR A 412 9.01 5.46 -24.80
N ASN A 413 9.41 4.68 -23.79
CA ASN A 413 10.81 4.59 -23.37
C ASN A 413 11.40 3.29 -23.91
N THR A 414 12.23 3.38 -24.94
CA THR A 414 12.84 2.21 -25.61
C THR A 414 13.69 1.32 -24.71
N LYS A 415 14.04 1.76 -23.49
CA LYS A 415 14.65 0.90 -22.46
C LYS A 415 13.69 -0.16 -21.92
N TYR A 416 12.41 0.18 -21.81
CA TYR A 416 11.40 -0.66 -21.15
C TYR A 416 10.26 -1.06 -22.09
N ASN A 417 10.07 -0.32 -23.19
CA ASN A 417 8.95 -0.43 -24.10
C ASN A 417 9.38 -0.72 -25.53
N THR A 418 8.56 -1.51 -26.20
CA THR A 418 8.62 -1.87 -27.61
C THR A 418 7.68 -1.00 -28.46
N SER A 419 6.65 -0.39 -27.87
CA SER A 419 5.77 0.59 -28.52
C SER A 419 5.25 1.66 -27.52
N VAL A 420 4.60 2.68 -28.06
CA VAL A 420 3.89 3.71 -27.28
C VAL A 420 2.62 3.13 -26.64
N GLY A 421 2.26 3.57 -25.43
CA GLY A 421 0.98 3.22 -24.82
C GLY A 421 -0.22 3.79 -25.60
N ARG A 422 -1.39 3.15 -25.48
CA ARG A 422 -2.62 3.58 -26.19
C ARG A 422 -3.28 4.82 -25.60
N GLY A 423 -3.06 5.11 -24.32
CA GLY A 423 -3.63 6.29 -23.67
C GLY A 423 -3.93 6.09 -22.20
N ILE A 424 -4.43 7.15 -21.57
CA ILE A 424 -4.96 7.16 -20.20
C ILE A 424 -6.37 7.74 -20.27
N GLU A 425 -7.38 7.00 -19.80
CA GLU A 425 -8.77 7.42 -19.92
C GLU A 425 -9.55 7.27 -18.59
N ASN A 426 -10.42 8.23 -18.30
CA ASN A 426 -11.37 8.18 -17.17
C ASN A 426 -10.68 8.04 -15.81
N VAL A 427 -9.95 9.08 -15.40
CA VAL A 427 -9.31 9.14 -14.08
C VAL A 427 -10.10 10.09 -13.18
N TYR A 428 -10.53 9.61 -12.02
CA TYR A 428 -11.27 10.39 -11.04
C TYR A 428 -10.55 10.42 -9.69
N VAL A 429 -9.98 11.57 -9.38
CA VAL A 429 -9.24 11.83 -8.14
C VAL A 429 -10.15 12.61 -7.19
N LYS A 430 -10.39 12.11 -5.98
CA LYS A 430 -11.21 12.78 -4.95
C LYS A 430 -10.44 12.87 -3.65
N ASN A 431 -10.48 14.02 -2.98
CA ASN A 431 -9.88 14.20 -1.65
C ASN A 431 -8.39 13.79 -1.62
N LEU A 432 -7.61 14.27 -2.58
CA LEU A 432 -6.15 14.12 -2.56
C LEU A 432 -5.54 15.35 -1.91
N THR A 433 -4.71 15.16 -0.90
CA THR A 433 -3.99 16.23 -0.21
C THR A 433 -2.48 16.04 -0.31
N TYR A 434 -1.76 17.09 -0.67
CA TYR A 434 -0.30 17.17 -0.50
C TYR A 434 0.05 18.26 0.51
N THR A 435 0.89 17.92 1.50
CA THR A 435 1.42 18.84 2.50
C THR A 435 2.94 18.76 2.54
N GLY A 436 3.61 19.69 1.86
CA GLY A 436 5.07 19.71 1.76
C GLY A 436 5.62 20.80 0.87
N THR A 437 6.95 20.86 0.75
CA THR A 437 7.65 21.90 -0.01
C THR A 437 8.56 21.38 -1.12
N HIS A 438 8.70 20.06 -1.27
CA HIS A 438 9.68 19.45 -2.16
C HIS A 438 9.10 18.88 -3.47
N ALA A 439 7.78 18.97 -3.67
CA ALA A 439 7.17 18.50 -4.91
C ALA A 439 7.62 19.31 -6.13
N ASN A 440 8.14 18.62 -7.14
CA ASN A 440 8.27 19.11 -8.50
C ASN A 440 6.89 19.25 -9.16
N PRO A 441 6.78 20.07 -10.23
CA PRO A 441 5.61 20.13 -11.10
C PRO A 441 5.09 18.74 -11.49
N SER A 442 3.81 18.47 -11.22
CA SER A 442 3.16 17.27 -11.79
C SER A 442 2.98 17.45 -13.29
N LEU A 443 3.27 16.40 -14.06
CA LEU A 443 3.25 16.42 -15.53
C LEU A 443 2.17 15.48 -16.08
N PHE A 444 1.33 16.01 -16.97
CA PHE A 444 0.34 15.25 -17.74
C PHE A 444 0.63 15.35 -19.23
N LEU A 445 1.17 14.27 -19.81
CA LEU A 445 1.73 14.29 -21.15
C LEU A 445 1.11 13.17 -22.01
N GLY A 446 0.16 13.53 -22.88
CA GLY A 446 -0.22 12.65 -23.99
C GLY A 446 0.91 12.59 -25.02
N TYR A 447 0.99 11.51 -25.80
CA TYR A 447 2.09 11.34 -26.75
C TYR A 447 1.80 12.05 -28.08
N ASP A 448 0.59 11.87 -28.61
CA ASP A 448 0.04 12.58 -29.76
C ASP A 448 -1.51 12.61 -29.68
N ALA A 449 -2.19 13.00 -30.75
CA ALA A 449 -3.65 13.09 -30.81
C ALA A 449 -4.38 11.74 -30.66
N ASP A 450 -3.74 10.63 -31.08
CA ASP A 450 -4.32 9.28 -31.02
C ASP A 450 -3.96 8.58 -29.69
N HIS A 451 -2.87 9.00 -29.04
CA HIS A 451 -2.32 8.47 -27.80
C HIS A 451 -2.44 9.49 -26.65
N ALA A 452 -3.68 9.92 -26.39
CA ALA A 452 -4.00 11.04 -25.52
C ALA A 452 -4.30 10.64 -24.06
N ILE A 453 -4.33 11.65 -23.19
CA ILE A 453 -4.89 11.56 -21.83
C ILE A 453 -6.28 12.21 -21.87
N LYS A 454 -7.33 11.49 -21.48
CA LYS A 454 -8.72 11.94 -21.62
C LYS A 454 -9.50 11.77 -20.34
N ASN A 455 -10.36 12.75 -20.04
CA ASN A 455 -11.34 12.69 -18.96
C ASN A 455 -10.69 12.49 -17.58
N VAL A 456 -9.86 13.44 -17.18
CA VAL A 456 -9.26 13.48 -15.84
C VAL A 456 -10.02 14.50 -15.00
N THR A 457 -10.57 14.09 -13.87
CA THR A 457 -11.26 14.99 -12.94
C THR A 457 -10.61 14.92 -11.57
N PHE A 458 -10.26 16.09 -11.04
CA PHE A 458 -9.88 16.28 -9.65
C PHE A 458 -11.06 16.91 -8.90
N GLU A 459 -11.59 16.23 -7.89
CA GLU A 459 -12.56 16.74 -6.92
C GLU A 459 -11.83 16.95 -5.59
N ASN A 460 -11.88 18.17 -5.05
CA ASN A 460 -11.27 18.50 -3.76
C ASN A 460 -9.78 18.10 -3.67
N LEU A 461 -9.01 18.49 -4.70
CA LEU A 461 -7.55 18.47 -4.64
C LEU A 461 -7.07 19.59 -3.72
N VAL A 462 -6.25 19.25 -2.72
CA VAL A 462 -5.71 20.22 -1.76
C VAL A 462 -4.18 20.20 -1.81
N ILE A 463 -3.58 21.33 -2.19
CA ILE A 463 -2.12 21.51 -2.18
C ILE A 463 -1.77 22.55 -1.13
N ASN A 464 -1.08 22.14 -0.07
CA ASN A 464 -0.64 23.03 1.02
C ASN A 464 -1.76 23.91 1.59
N GLY A 465 -2.92 23.30 1.82
CA GLY A 465 -4.11 23.96 2.38
C GLY A 465 -4.96 24.74 1.37
N VAL A 466 -4.57 24.78 0.10
CA VAL A 466 -5.33 25.45 -0.98
C VAL A 466 -6.14 24.42 -1.76
N VAL A 467 -7.47 24.58 -1.79
CA VAL A 467 -8.36 23.80 -2.66
C VAL A 467 -8.16 24.28 -4.10
N ILE A 468 -7.85 23.34 -4.99
CA ILE A 468 -7.59 23.60 -6.41
C ILE A 468 -8.86 23.32 -7.20
N ALA A 469 -9.38 24.36 -7.86
CA ALA A 469 -10.60 24.28 -8.64
C ALA A 469 -10.56 25.26 -9.83
N ASP A 470 -11.30 24.95 -10.89
CA ASP A 470 -11.43 25.81 -12.06
C ASP A 470 -12.08 27.16 -11.74
N SER A 471 -12.93 27.18 -10.71
CA SER A 471 -13.56 28.40 -10.17
C SER A 471 -12.71 29.19 -9.18
N MET A 472 -11.53 28.68 -8.76
CA MET A 472 -10.69 29.38 -7.79
C MET A 472 -10.23 30.74 -8.32
N LYS A 473 -10.00 31.70 -7.42
CA LYS A 473 -9.50 33.03 -7.79
C LYS A 473 -8.09 32.92 -8.39
N LYS A 474 -7.97 33.22 -9.69
CA LYS A 474 -6.73 33.30 -10.45
C LYS A 474 -6.85 34.35 -11.58
N PRO A 475 -5.73 34.82 -12.17
CA PRO A 475 -5.79 35.65 -13.38
C PRO A 475 -6.62 34.97 -14.49
N SER A 476 -7.38 35.74 -15.26
CA SER A 476 -8.28 35.19 -16.27
C SER A 476 -7.58 34.50 -17.44
N TRP A 477 -6.27 34.72 -17.61
CA TRP A 477 -5.44 34.09 -18.64
C TRP A 477 -4.63 32.89 -18.11
N TYR A 478 -4.79 32.52 -16.84
CA TYR A 478 -4.14 31.34 -16.25
C TYR A 478 -5.01 30.10 -16.43
N TYR A 479 -4.38 28.99 -16.78
CA TYR A 479 -4.94 27.67 -16.51
C TYR A 479 -4.95 27.41 -15.01
N THR A 480 -5.81 26.50 -14.54
CA THR A 480 -5.85 26.10 -13.13
C THR A 480 -4.51 25.52 -12.67
N THR A 481 -3.82 24.79 -13.54
CA THR A 481 -2.50 24.20 -13.26
C THR A 481 -1.39 25.24 -13.06
N ASP A 482 -1.51 26.44 -13.64
CA ASP A 482 -0.53 27.53 -13.44
C ASP A 482 -0.48 27.98 -11.98
N ALA A 483 -1.62 27.90 -11.26
CA ALA A 483 -1.72 28.28 -9.86
C ALA A 483 -0.93 27.36 -8.91
N ILE A 484 -0.60 26.14 -9.36
CA ILE A 484 0.17 25.14 -8.61
C ILE A 484 1.43 24.68 -9.35
N GLN A 485 1.81 25.38 -10.43
CA GLN A 485 2.97 25.07 -11.26
C GLN A 485 2.96 23.62 -11.77
N TRP A 486 1.81 23.12 -12.20
CA TRP A 486 1.69 21.84 -12.92
C TRP A 486 1.62 22.09 -14.42
N PHE A 487 1.96 21.08 -15.22
CA PHE A 487 1.97 21.19 -16.68
C PHE A 487 1.20 20.05 -17.35
N TYR A 488 0.42 20.41 -18.37
CA TYR A 488 -0.16 19.45 -19.31
C TYR A 488 0.02 19.93 -20.75
N ASN A 489 0.19 18.99 -21.69
CA ASN A 489 0.33 19.32 -23.12
C ASN A 489 -1.02 19.29 -23.87
N GLU A 490 -0.99 19.64 -25.16
CA GLU A 490 -2.16 19.73 -26.04
C GLU A 490 -2.90 18.40 -26.27
N HIS A 491 -2.30 17.28 -25.85
CA HIS A 491 -2.86 15.93 -25.95
C HIS A 491 -3.58 15.49 -24.67
N VAL A 492 -3.80 16.41 -23.73
CA VAL A 492 -4.66 16.20 -22.56
C VAL A 492 -5.99 16.90 -22.77
N THR A 493 -7.08 16.14 -22.74
CA THR A 493 -8.44 16.64 -23.03
C THR A 493 -9.39 16.36 -21.87
N ASN A 494 -10.34 17.28 -21.66
CA ASN A 494 -11.34 17.20 -20.57
C ASN A 494 -10.72 17.06 -19.17
N LEU A 495 -9.61 17.75 -18.91
CA LEU A 495 -9.05 17.92 -17.56
C LEU A 495 -9.91 18.93 -16.79
N LYS A 496 -10.38 18.56 -15.59
CA LYS A 496 -11.24 19.38 -14.74
C LYS A 496 -10.75 19.40 -13.30
N PHE A 497 -10.91 20.54 -12.64
CA PHE A 497 -10.68 20.71 -11.21
C PHE A 497 -11.94 21.28 -10.57
N LEU A 498 -12.52 20.54 -9.63
CA LEU A 498 -13.80 20.85 -9.00
C LEU A 498 -13.65 20.93 -7.49
N THR A 499 -14.36 21.88 -6.88
CA THR A 499 -14.71 21.78 -5.46
C THR A 499 -15.73 20.65 -5.25
N THR A 500 -15.87 20.17 -4.02
CA THR A 500 -16.90 19.16 -3.69
C THR A 500 -18.31 19.63 -4.06
N ALA A 501 -18.63 20.90 -3.76
CA ALA A 501 -19.95 21.46 -4.07
C ALA A 501 -20.25 21.49 -5.58
N GLU A 502 -19.25 21.79 -6.42
CA GLU A 502 -19.39 21.78 -7.88
C GLU A 502 -19.57 20.36 -8.44
N ALA A 503 -18.82 19.39 -7.90
CA ALA A 503 -18.97 17.99 -8.28
C ALA A 503 -20.37 17.45 -7.90
N GLU A 504 -20.86 17.77 -6.70
CA GLU A 504 -22.21 17.43 -6.24
C GLU A 504 -23.29 18.05 -7.12
N ALA A 505 -23.14 19.31 -7.53
CA ALA A 505 -24.07 19.99 -8.41
C ALA A 505 -24.08 19.41 -9.84
N ALA A 506 -22.93 18.95 -10.33
CA ALA A 506 -22.82 18.31 -11.66
C ALA A 506 -23.35 16.87 -11.71
N ALA A 507 -23.50 16.23 -10.54
CA ALA A 507 -24.04 14.87 -10.41
C ALA A 507 -25.57 14.83 -10.25
N GLN A 508 -26.22 15.97 -10.02
CA GLN A 508 -27.68 16.16 -9.99
C GLN A 508 -28.22 16.44 -11.39
#